data_AF-A0A1M7QA55-F1
#
_entry.id   AF-A0A1M7QA55-F1
#
_cell.length_a   1.000
_cell.length_b   1.000
_cell.length_c   1.000
_cell.angle_alpha   90.00
_cell.angle_beta   90.00
_cell.angle_gamma   90.00
#
_symmetry.space_group_name_H-M   'P 1'
#
loop_
_entity.id
_entity.type
_entity.pdbx_description
1 polymer ?
#
loop_
_entity_poly.entity_id
_entity_poly.type
_entity_poly.pdbx_seq_one_letter_code
_entity_poly.pdbx_strand_id
1 'polypeptide(L)'
;MTTHDHIPSTAAAPPLSAPTEGAGGRRPPRSGVLTPVKARFSYWWNNTPAPGWRAVRSKADGLSRTVPAVSSLADQGGVSIGYAGLPVGRTNILQLLEDQRSRLGWATVQHTDTAVRWSDLAAGRWPDTDLVVVGAEQRTLSRLPEHGSLTAPFRLHLVVDVPPSQPEMARLISKREREQFRRDQREHQWALEEDSSPGALTFFYHRMHGPTMRNRHGDHSRTERLDVARYAVLRHGTLFFVSQAGTRVAGVLCHWSKDRRTLTTRLLGVLDGRDEHYRSGAFKALYHLLLRWACEQQVARVDLFGTEAYVSKGIFQWKRKLGAHPEWPPNHFATKRVRIYPRRDTPAVRDFLVANPLLRTDDLGRLTPVYYTDDHRPPRLDLSARCPGLAEPDIIHLDTVLEHLSVRGLPSGARL
;
A
#
# COMPACT_ATOMS: atom_id res chain seq x y z
N MET A 1 29.43 14.59 -11.15
CA MET A 1 28.65 13.48 -11.72
C MET A 1 27.57 13.08 -10.72
N THR A 2 26.37 13.66 -10.87
CA THR A 2 25.20 13.36 -10.03
C THR A 2 24.38 12.27 -10.72
N THR A 3 24.39 11.07 -10.16
CA THR A 3 23.47 9.99 -10.53
C THR A 3 22.04 10.42 -10.19
N HIS A 4 21.26 10.72 -11.22
CA HIS A 4 19.82 10.84 -11.10
C HIS A 4 19.26 9.45 -10.82
N ASP A 5 18.73 9.24 -9.61
CA ASP A 5 17.86 8.11 -9.30
C ASP A 5 16.56 8.26 -10.12
N HIS A 6 16.62 7.85 -11.38
CA HIS A 6 15.44 7.52 -12.16
C HIS A 6 14.82 6.28 -11.53
N ILE A 7 13.72 6.47 -10.80
CA ILE A 7 12.77 5.38 -10.58
C ILE A 7 12.22 5.06 -11.98
N PRO A 8 12.49 3.89 -12.56
CA PRO A 8 12.00 3.58 -13.88
C PRO A 8 10.47 3.58 -13.85
N SER A 9 9.88 4.33 -14.78
CA SER A 9 8.49 4.16 -15.17
C SER A 9 8.37 2.77 -15.79
N THR A 10 7.66 1.86 -15.12
CA THR A 10 7.48 0.49 -15.58
C THR A 10 6.77 0.52 -16.93
N ALA A 11 7.44 0.07 -17.99
CA ALA A 11 6.85 -0.10 -19.31
C ALA A 11 5.76 -1.18 -19.24
N ALA A 12 4.55 -0.83 -19.67
CA ALA A 12 3.42 -1.75 -19.74
C ALA A 12 3.55 -2.65 -20.97
N ALA A 13 3.34 -3.95 -20.77
CA ALA A 13 3.15 -4.96 -21.82
C ALA A 13 1.87 -4.64 -22.66
N PRO A 14 1.76 -5.16 -23.90
CA PRO A 14 0.72 -4.72 -24.83
C PRO A 14 -0.68 -5.16 -24.38
N PRO A 15 -1.73 -4.39 -24.73
CA PRO A 15 -3.08 -4.62 -24.26
C PRO A 15 -3.71 -5.85 -24.92
N LEU A 16 -4.41 -6.65 -24.12
CA LEU A 16 -5.49 -7.52 -24.60
C LEU A 16 -6.76 -6.67 -24.73
N SER A 17 -7.40 -6.76 -25.89
CA SER A 17 -8.50 -5.93 -26.36
C SER A 17 -9.66 -5.83 -25.36
N ALA A 18 -10.01 -4.60 -24.96
CA ALA A 18 -11.30 -4.28 -24.37
C ALA A 18 -12.34 -3.99 -25.47
N PRO A 19 -13.63 -4.29 -25.25
CA PRO A 19 -14.67 -4.08 -26.24
C PRO A 19 -14.93 -2.58 -26.48
N THR A 20 -15.11 -2.24 -27.74
CA THR A 20 -15.45 -0.92 -28.26
C THR A 20 -16.82 -0.48 -27.71
N GLU A 21 -16.84 0.42 -26.72
CA GLU A 21 -18.07 1.12 -26.34
C GLU A 21 -18.35 2.25 -27.33
N GLY A 22 -19.35 2.03 -28.18
CA GLY A 22 -19.87 3.03 -29.12
C GLY A 22 -20.46 4.25 -28.42
N ALA A 23 -20.22 5.42 -29.00
CA ALA A 23 -20.77 6.70 -28.63
C ALA A 23 -22.31 6.71 -28.76
N GLY A 24 -23.01 6.35 -27.69
CA GLY A 24 -24.45 6.51 -27.54
C GLY A 24 -24.74 7.27 -26.26
N GLY A 25 -25.28 8.49 -26.38
CA GLY A 25 -25.65 9.36 -25.26
C GLY A 25 -26.68 8.72 -24.33
N ARG A 26 -26.21 7.94 -23.34
CA ARG A 26 -27.03 7.47 -22.23
C ARG A 26 -27.17 8.60 -21.21
N ARG A 27 -28.40 9.06 -21.04
CA ARG A 27 -28.85 9.92 -19.93
C ARG A 27 -28.26 9.38 -18.62
N PRO A 28 -27.63 10.22 -17.76
CA PRO A 28 -27.09 9.74 -16.51
C PRO A 28 -28.23 9.10 -15.68
N PRO A 29 -28.02 7.89 -15.12
CA PRO A 29 -29.04 7.23 -14.33
C PRO A 29 -29.46 8.16 -13.19
N ARG A 30 -30.78 8.41 -13.06
CA ARG A 30 -31.35 9.15 -11.93
C ARG A 30 -30.83 8.52 -10.64
N SER A 31 -30.03 9.25 -9.89
CA SER A 31 -29.48 8.78 -8.62
C SER A 31 -30.63 8.55 -7.64
N GLY A 32 -31.01 7.29 -7.44
CA GLY A 32 -32.04 6.93 -6.46
C GLY A 32 -31.62 7.37 -5.06
N VAL A 33 -32.61 7.70 -4.21
CA VAL A 33 -32.44 8.14 -2.81
C VAL A 33 -31.59 7.19 -1.97
N LEU A 34 -31.45 5.92 -2.39
CA LEU A 34 -30.62 4.91 -1.73
C LEU A 34 -29.11 5.07 -1.98
N THR A 35 -28.70 5.82 -3.01
CA THR A 35 -27.29 5.95 -3.41
C THR A 35 -26.41 6.55 -2.31
N PRO A 36 -26.78 7.67 -1.65
CA PRO A 36 -25.97 8.23 -0.56
C PRO A 36 -25.84 7.30 0.65
N VAL A 37 -26.92 6.59 1.01
CA VAL A 37 -26.92 5.67 2.16
C VAL A 37 -26.00 4.49 1.89
N LYS A 38 -26.12 3.86 0.72
CA LYS A 38 -25.26 2.74 0.30
C LYS A 38 -23.78 3.16 0.25
N ALA A 39 -23.49 4.33 -0.32
CA ALA A 39 -22.13 4.86 -0.41
C ALA A 39 -21.52 5.09 0.98
N ARG A 40 -22.28 5.68 1.91
CA ARG A 40 -21.84 5.90 3.30
C ARG A 40 -21.61 4.59 4.04
N PHE A 41 -22.54 3.65 3.95
CA PHE A 41 -22.41 2.35 4.60
C PHE A 41 -21.17 1.61 4.08
N SER A 42 -20.99 1.55 2.76
CA SER A 42 -19.81 0.93 2.14
C SER A 42 -18.50 1.58 2.59
N TYR A 43 -18.45 2.92 2.60
CA TYR A 43 -17.26 3.63 3.07
C TYR A 43 -16.97 3.33 4.54
N TRP A 44 -18.00 3.41 5.36
CA TRP A 44 -17.87 3.25 6.80
C TRP A 44 -17.50 1.81 7.18
N TRP A 45 -18.07 0.81 6.51
CA TRP A 45 -17.70 -0.59 6.66
C TRP A 45 -16.19 -0.85 6.46
N ASN A 46 -15.57 -0.13 5.52
CA ASN A 46 -14.15 -0.28 5.20
C ASN A 46 -13.23 0.69 5.99
N ASN A 47 -13.76 1.80 6.52
CA ASN A 47 -12.91 2.90 7.03
C ASN A 47 -13.25 3.36 8.45
N THR A 48 -14.27 2.78 9.09
CA THR A 48 -14.66 3.18 10.45
C THR A 48 -13.57 2.89 11.48
N PRO A 49 -13.24 3.85 12.35
CA PRO A 49 -12.38 3.62 13.51
C PRO A 49 -13.13 3.00 14.69
N ALA A 50 -14.46 2.92 14.64
CA ALA A 50 -15.29 2.51 15.77
C ALA A 50 -14.96 1.07 16.22
N PRO A 51 -14.54 0.85 17.48
CA PRO A 51 -14.10 -0.47 17.96
C PRO A 51 -15.13 -1.58 17.76
N GLY A 52 -16.41 -1.30 18.05
CA GLY A 52 -17.49 -2.28 17.87
C GLY A 52 -17.63 -2.75 16.42
N TRP A 53 -17.49 -1.86 15.44
CA TRP A 53 -17.57 -2.20 14.03
C TRP A 53 -16.34 -2.92 13.52
N ARG A 54 -15.16 -2.57 14.03
CA ARG A 54 -13.94 -3.35 13.78
C ARG A 54 -14.07 -4.78 14.31
N ALA A 55 -14.68 -4.96 15.48
CA ALA A 55 -14.95 -6.28 16.04
C ALA A 55 -15.96 -7.08 15.19
N VAL A 56 -17.05 -6.46 14.73
CA VAL A 56 -18.00 -7.08 13.80
C VAL A 56 -17.30 -7.51 12.51
N ARG A 57 -16.49 -6.62 11.92
CA ARG A 57 -15.75 -6.92 10.69
C ARG A 57 -14.74 -8.04 10.88
N SER A 58 -13.96 -8.01 11.97
CA SER A 58 -13.01 -9.08 12.32
C SER A 58 -13.71 -10.43 12.55
N LYS A 59 -14.91 -10.42 13.18
CA LYS A 59 -15.76 -11.61 13.28
C LYS A 59 -16.16 -12.12 11.91
N ALA A 60 -16.73 -11.27 11.05
CA ALA A 60 -17.14 -11.64 9.70
C ALA A 60 -15.98 -12.21 8.86
N ASP A 61 -14.81 -11.58 8.91
CA ASP A 61 -13.60 -12.03 8.24
C ASP A 61 -13.09 -13.40 8.74
N GLY A 62 -13.49 -13.82 9.94
CA GLY A 62 -13.13 -15.11 10.54
C GLY A 62 -14.21 -16.20 10.49
N LEU A 63 -15.40 -15.94 9.91
CA LEU A 63 -16.48 -16.92 9.87
C LEU A 63 -16.24 -18.05 8.87
N SER A 64 -15.49 -17.78 7.79
CA SER A 64 -15.30 -18.77 6.73
C SER A 64 -14.31 -19.86 7.14
N ARG A 65 -14.73 -21.12 7.03
CA ARG A 65 -13.86 -22.30 7.24
C ARG A 65 -12.89 -22.52 6.08
N THR A 66 -13.30 -22.12 4.88
CA THR A 66 -12.52 -22.15 3.65
C THR A 66 -12.12 -20.73 3.25
N VAL A 67 -10.96 -20.58 2.63
CA VAL A 67 -10.50 -19.30 2.09
C VAL A 67 -10.03 -19.47 0.66
N PRO A 68 -10.16 -18.43 -0.18
CA PRO A 68 -9.54 -18.44 -1.49
C PRO A 68 -8.04 -18.63 -1.34
N ALA A 69 -7.48 -19.45 -2.22
CA ALA A 69 -6.05 -19.56 -2.42
C ALA A 69 -5.72 -19.38 -3.91
N VAL A 70 -4.63 -18.69 -4.21
CA VAL A 70 -4.17 -18.47 -5.57
C VAL A 70 -2.70 -18.83 -5.62
N SER A 71 -2.34 -19.75 -6.51
CA SER A 71 -0.94 -20.02 -6.86
C SER A 71 -0.57 -19.20 -8.08
N SER A 72 0.47 -18.39 -7.95
CA SER A 72 1.03 -17.54 -9.00
C SER A 72 2.38 -18.08 -9.43
N LEU A 73 2.42 -18.68 -10.62
CA LEU A 73 3.62 -19.29 -11.18
C LEU A 73 4.45 -18.25 -11.96
N ALA A 74 5.76 -18.35 -11.83
CA ALA A 74 6.71 -17.52 -12.55
C ALA A 74 7.25 -18.25 -13.79
N ASP A 75 7.76 -17.49 -14.76
CA ASP A 75 8.59 -18.04 -15.83
C ASP A 75 10.00 -18.41 -15.36
N GLN A 76 10.74 -19.16 -16.20
CA GLN A 76 12.20 -19.32 -16.15
C GLN A 76 12.81 -19.68 -14.77
N GLY A 77 12.10 -20.45 -13.95
CA GLY A 77 12.59 -20.86 -12.63
C GLY A 77 12.55 -19.76 -11.56
N GLY A 78 11.81 -18.68 -11.81
CA GLY A 78 11.51 -17.66 -10.81
C GLY A 78 10.67 -18.18 -9.65
N VAL A 79 10.59 -17.42 -8.57
CA VAL A 79 9.86 -17.82 -7.36
C VAL A 79 8.35 -17.93 -7.61
N SER A 80 7.77 -19.09 -7.35
CA SER A 80 6.31 -19.27 -7.32
C SER A 80 5.72 -18.79 -5.98
N ILE A 81 4.60 -18.07 -6.05
CA ILE A 81 4.00 -17.40 -4.88
C ILE A 81 2.56 -17.86 -4.71
N GLY A 82 2.26 -18.50 -3.58
CA GLY A 82 0.92 -18.86 -3.16
C GLY A 82 0.37 -17.80 -2.20
N TYR A 83 -0.85 -17.32 -2.43
CA TYR A 83 -1.59 -16.52 -1.46
C TYR A 83 -2.79 -17.31 -0.94
N ALA A 84 -3.04 -17.29 0.37
CA ALA A 84 -4.27 -17.83 0.97
C ALA A 84 -4.84 -16.87 2.03
N GLY A 85 -6.15 -16.74 2.09
CA GLY A 85 -6.81 -16.00 3.18
C GLY A 85 -7.82 -14.96 2.72
N LEU A 86 -7.76 -13.76 3.29
CA LEU A 86 -8.75 -12.72 3.04
C LEU A 86 -8.79 -12.31 1.55
N PRO A 87 -9.98 -12.21 0.90
CA PRO A 87 -10.08 -11.86 -0.51
C PRO A 87 -9.33 -10.57 -0.89
N VAL A 88 -9.33 -9.58 0.00
CA VAL A 88 -8.63 -8.29 -0.20
C VAL A 88 -7.10 -8.42 -0.29
N GLY A 89 -6.52 -9.55 0.12
CA GLY A 89 -5.09 -9.79 0.00
C GLY A 89 -4.66 -10.34 -1.36
N ARG A 90 -5.56 -10.93 -2.14
CA ARG A 90 -5.29 -11.21 -3.56
C ARG A 90 -4.90 -9.92 -4.28
N THR A 91 -5.66 -8.86 -4.02
CA THR A 91 -5.37 -7.55 -4.60
C THR A 91 -4.21 -6.88 -3.86
N ASN A 92 -4.24 -6.72 -2.53
CA ASN A 92 -3.23 -5.89 -1.86
C ASN A 92 -1.85 -6.55 -1.73
N ILE A 93 -1.81 -7.88 -1.56
CA ILE A 93 -0.59 -8.60 -1.20
C ILE A 93 -0.06 -9.38 -2.38
N LEU A 94 -0.83 -10.30 -2.97
CA LEU A 94 -0.34 -11.13 -4.07
C LEU A 94 0.12 -10.28 -5.25
N GLN A 95 -0.70 -9.32 -5.71
CA GLN A 95 -0.30 -8.44 -6.81
C GLN A 95 0.98 -7.65 -6.50
N LEU A 96 1.15 -7.19 -5.25
CA LEU A 96 2.39 -6.50 -4.86
C LEU A 96 3.60 -7.44 -4.97
N LEU A 97 3.45 -8.69 -4.54
CA LEU A 97 4.53 -9.67 -4.60
C LEU A 97 4.85 -10.07 -6.05
N GLU A 98 3.85 -10.14 -6.91
CA GLU A 98 4.03 -10.36 -8.36
C GLU A 98 4.75 -9.18 -9.03
N ASP A 99 4.38 -7.94 -8.67
CA ASP A 99 5.08 -6.75 -9.14
C ASP A 99 6.54 -6.74 -8.66
N GLN A 100 6.79 -7.12 -7.41
CA GLN A 100 8.14 -7.23 -6.84
C GLN A 100 8.95 -8.33 -7.52
N ARG A 101 8.34 -9.49 -7.77
CA ARG A 101 8.94 -10.60 -8.52
C ARG A 101 9.29 -10.20 -9.95
N SER A 102 8.39 -9.49 -10.63
CA SER A 102 8.59 -9.01 -12.00
C SER A 102 9.76 -8.04 -12.12
N ARG A 103 10.03 -7.22 -11.09
CA ARG A 103 11.22 -6.34 -11.05
C ARG A 103 12.54 -7.09 -10.93
N LEU A 104 12.50 -8.35 -10.52
CA LEU A 104 13.66 -9.25 -10.53
C LEU A 104 13.80 -10.00 -11.86
N GLY A 105 12.95 -9.71 -12.84
CA GLY A 105 12.98 -10.32 -14.17
C GLY A 105 12.09 -11.54 -14.33
N TRP A 106 11.26 -11.87 -13.34
CA TRP A 106 10.38 -13.05 -13.37
C TRP A 106 8.91 -12.67 -13.53
N ALA A 107 8.38 -12.83 -14.74
CA ALA A 107 7.00 -12.50 -15.06
C ALA A 107 6.03 -13.57 -14.53
N THR A 108 4.81 -13.15 -14.24
CA THR A 108 3.73 -14.10 -13.93
C THR A 108 3.23 -14.76 -15.21
N VAL A 109 3.25 -16.09 -15.26
CA VAL A 109 2.78 -16.86 -16.43
C VAL A 109 1.42 -17.48 -16.23
N GLN A 110 1.07 -17.83 -14.99
CA GLN A 110 -0.15 -18.57 -14.71
C GLN A 110 -0.67 -18.29 -13.30
N HIS A 111 -1.99 -18.20 -13.19
CA HIS A 111 -2.72 -18.26 -11.93
C HIS A 111 -3.53 -19.56 -11.85
N THR A 112 -3.48 -20.20 -10.69
CA THR A 112 -4.37 -21.31 -10.35
C THR A 112 -5.17 -20.93 -9.11
N ASP A 113 -6.46 -20.70 -9.31
CA ASP A 113 -7.42 -20.41 -8.24
C ASP A 113 -7.91 -21.72 -7.59
N THR A 114 -7.85 -21.78 -6.26
CA THR A 114 -8.33 -22.90 -5.44
C THR A 114 -9.01 -22.39 -4.16
N ALA A 115 -9.49 -23.31 -3.34
CA ALA A 115 -9.96 -23.01 -1.99
C ALA A 115 -9.31 -23.98 -1.00
N VAL A 116 -8.85 -23.47 0.14
CA VAL A 116 -8.19 -24.24 1.20
C VAL A 116 -8.90 -24.06 2.52
N ARG A 117 -8.92 -25.08 3.39
CA ARG A 117 -9.46 -24.92 4.75
C ARG A 117 -8.40 -24.38 5.70
N TRP A 118 -8.81 -23.60 6.69
CA TRP A 118 -7.90 -23.18 7.77
C TRP A 118 -7.27 -24.37 8.49
N SER A 119 -8.00 -25.47 8.64
CA SER A 119 -7.50 -26.71 9.24
C SER A 119 -6.42 -27.38 8.39
N ASP A 120 -6.46 -27.23 7.06
CA ASP A 120 -5.44 -27.76 6.16
C ASP A 120 -4.14 -26.98 6.31
N LEU A 121 -4.24 -25.65 6.29
CA LEU A 121 -3.12 -24.75 6.55
C LEU A 121 -2.50 -25.00 7.94
N ALA A 122 -3.32 -25.13 8.98
CA ALA A 122 -2.85 -25.43 10.34
C ALA A 122 -2.13 -26.79 10.42
N ALA A 123 -2.59 -27.79 9.66
CA ALA A 123 -1.96 -29.11 9.55
C ALA A 123 -0.74 -29.13 8.62
N GLY A 124 -0.33 -27.99 8.07
CA GLY A 124 0.82 -27.90 7.18
C GLY A 124 0.56 -28.34 5.73
N ARG A 125 -0.71 -28.48 5.32
CA ARG A 125 -1.11 -28.69 3.92
C ARG A 125 -1.30 -27.33 3.26
N TRP A 126 -0.30 -26.93 2.49
CA TRP A 126 -0.23 -25.62 1.87
C TRP A 126 -0.31 -25.72 0.35
N PRO A 127 -0.61 -24.63 -0.37
CA PRO A 127 -0.40 -24.55 -1.81
C PRO A 127 1.03 -24.95 -2.19
N ASP A 128 1.17 -25.65 -3.32
CA ASP A 128 2.46 -26.13 -3.82
C ASP A 128 3.24 -25.02 -4.53
N THR A 129 3.80 -24.10 -3.73
CA THR A 129 4.56 -22.94 -4.20
C THR A 129 5.79 -22.71 -3.31
N ASP A 130 6.78 -22.00 -3.83
CA ASP A 130 8.06 -21.74 -3.14
C ASP A 130 7.89 -20.82 -1.93
N LEU A 131 7.02 -19.82 -2.08
CA LEU A 131 6.58 -18.95 -1.00
C LEU A 131 5.07 -19.11 -0.82
N VAL A 132 4.61 -19.19 0.43
CA VAL A 132 3.19 -19.13 0.77
C VAL A 132 2.95 -17.95 1.68
N VAL A 133 1.98 -17.10 1.34
CA VAL A 133 1.63 -15.90 2.10
C VAL A 133 0.19 -16.03 2.56
N VAL A 134 -0.01 -15.97 3.86
CA VAL A 134 -1.33 -16.11 4.48
C VAL A 134 -1.78 -14.78 5.06
N GLY A 135 -2.87 -14.22 4.54
CA GLY A 135 -3.44 -12.98 5.06
C GLY A 135 -4.70 -13.22 5.88
N ALA A 136 -4.69 -12.91 7.18
CA ALA A 136 -5.83 -13.15 8.07
C ALA A 136 -5.87 -12.20 9.27
N GLU A 137 -6.89 -12.34 10.11
CA GLU A 137 -6.89 -11.79 11.46
C GLU A 137 -5.79 -12.45 12.31
N GLN A 138 -5.13 -11.68 13.19
CA GLN A 138 -4.05 -12.17 14.06
C GLN A 138 -4.44 -13.44 14.83
N ARG A 139 -5.66 -13.48 15.39
CA ARG A 139 -6.20 -14.65 16.11
C ARG A 139 -6.35 -15.92 15.26
N THR A 140 -6.45 -15.78 13.95
CA THR A 140 -6.51 -16.91 13.02
C THR A 140 -5.10 -17.38 12.71
N LEU A 141 -4.17 -16.45 12.47
CA LEU A 141 -2.76 -16.78 12.22
C LEU A 141 -2.08 -17.41 13.44
N SER A 142 -2.49 -17.09 14.67
CA SER A 142 -1.95 -17.72 15.89
C SER A 142 -2.25 -19.22 15.99
N ARG A 143 -3.09 -19.77 15.11
CA ARG A 143 -3.38 -21.22 15.01
C ARG A 143 -2.55 -21.91 13.93
N LEU A 144 -1.79 -21.15 13.15
CA LEU A 144 -0.93 -21.67 12.10
C LEU A 144 0.48 -21.86 12.64
N PRO A 145 1.28 -22.76 12.04
CA PRO A 145 2.69 -22.90 12.37
C PRO A 145 3.43 -21.56 12.36
N GLU A 146 4.35 -21.38 13.29
CA GLU A 146 5.14 -20.15 13.44
C GLU A 146 6.60 -20.33 13.02
N HIS A 147 7.16 -21.53 13.22
CA HIS A 147 8.55 -21.83 12.86
C HIS A 147 8.83 -21.53 11.39
N GLY A 148 9.93 -20.82 11.14
CA GLY A 148 10.36 -20.46 9.79
C GLY A 148 9.45 -19.47 9.08
N SER A 149 8.59 -18.76 9.80
CA SER A 149 7.65 -17.79 9.23
C SER A 149 7.97 -16.38 9.70
N LEU A 150 7.54 -15.39 8.92
CA LEU A 150 7.62 -13.99 9.31
C LEU A 150 6.24 -13.34 9.24
N THR A 151 5.88 -12.63 10.31
CA THR A 151 4.59 -11.93 10.42
C THR A 151 4.78 -10.43 10.22
N ALA A 152 4.00 -9.85 9.31
CA ALA A 152 3.96 -8.43 9.05
C ALA A 152 2.53 -7.88 9.15
N PRO A 153 2.35 -6.57 9.35
CA PRO A 153 1.07 -5.90 9.19
C PRO A 153 0.49 -6.14 7.80
N PHE A 154 -0.83 -6.36 7.71
CA PHE A 154 -1.49 -6.45 6.42
C PHE A 154 -1.48 -5.11 5.67
N ARG A 155 -1.67 -4.01 6.43
CA ARG A 155 -1.45 -2.63 6.00
C ARG A 155 -0.95 -1.82 7.19
N LEU A 156 -0.25 -0.74 6.90
CA LEU A 156 0.17 0.31 7.83
C LEU A 156 -0.26 1.65 7.28
N HIS A 157 -0.54 2.62 8.14
CA HIS A 157 -0.66 4.02 7.78
C HIS A 157 0.69 4.71 7.98
N LEU A 158 0.93 5.80 7.24
CA LEU A 158 2.09 6.67 7.45
C LEU A 158 1.55 8.02 7.89
N VAL A 159 1.83 8.38 9.14
CA VAL A 159 1.23 9.54 9.79
C VAL A 159 2.31 10.53 10.14
N VAL A 160 2.02 11.82 9.96
CA VAL A 160 2.86 12.92 10.42
C VAL A 160 2.16 13.55 11.62
N ASP A 161 2.83 13.52 12.78
CA ASP A 161 2.42 14.37 13.90
C ASP A 161 2.90 15.79 13.58
N VAL A 162 1.94 16.72 13.46
CA VAL A 162 2.20 18.06 12.97
C VAL A 162 2.65 18.93 14.14
N PRO A 163 3.86 19.51 14.08
CA PRO A 163 4.35 20.36 15.16
C PRO A 163 3.66 21.74 15.12
N PRO A 164 3.77 22.54 16.21
CA PRO A 164 3.12 23.85 16.31
C PRO A 164 3.58 24.87 15.27
N SER A 165 4.72 24.67 14.61
CA SER A 165 5.34 25.66 13.72
C SER A 165 5.86 25.06 12.42
N GLN A 166 5.79 25.83 11.32
CA GLN A 166 6.35 25.43 10.03
C GLN A 166 7.87 25.18 10.07
N PRO A 167 8.70 25.96 10.82
CA PRO A 167 10.11 25.66 10.96
C PRO A 167 10.39 24.29 11.60
N GLU A 168 9.61 23.89 12.62
CA GLU A 168 9.71 22.55 13.20
C GLU A 168 9.26 21.49 12.22
N MET A 169 8.17 21.73 11.47
CA MET A 169 7.73 20.79 10.44
C MET A 169 8.81 20.58 9.38
N ALA A 170 9.46 21.66 8.94
CA ALA A 170 10.55 21.60 7.99
C ALA A 170 11.76 20.79 8.50
N ARG A 171 11.99 20.70 9.82
CA ARG A 171 13.08 19.89 10.41
C ARG A 171 12.77 18.40 10.36
N LEU A 172 11.49 18.00 10.43
CA LEU A 172 11.06 16.60 10.31
C LEU A 172 11.17 16.10 8.86
N ILE A 173 11.00 16.98 7.88
CA ILE A 173 11.21 16.65 6.47
C ILE A 173 12.71 16.50 6.17
N SER A 174 13.07 15.45 5.44
CA SER A 174 14.47 15.18 5.09
C SER A 174 15.11 16.36 4.35
N LYS A 175 16.40 16.63 4.62
CA LYS A 175 17.13 17.78 4.06
C LYS A 175 17.04 17.83 2.52
N ARG A 176 17.32 16.70 1.85
CA ARG A 176 17.29 16.59 0.38
C ARG A 176 15.90 16.88 -0.20
N GLU A 177 14.84 16.31 0.40
CA GLU A 177 13.47 16.55 -0.04
C GLU A 177 13.06 18.02 0.13
N ARG A 178 13.45 18.63 1.24
CA ARG A 178 13.18 20.04 1.51
C ARG A 178 13.92 20.98 0.56
N GLU A 179 15.17 20.71 0.25
CA GLU A 179 15.97 21.49 -0.70
C GLU A 179 15.41 21.40 -2.11
N GLN A 180 15.04 20.19 -2.54
CA GLN A 180 14.37 19.93 -3.81
C GLN A 180 13.07 20.73 -3.90
N PHE A 181 12.17 20.59 -2.92
CA PHE A 181 10.91 21.32 -2.89
C PHE A 181 11.11 22.84 -2.91
N ARG A 182 12.06 23.40 -2.16
CA ARG A 182 12.32 24.85 -2.17
C ARG A 182 12.81 25.36 -3.52
N ARG A 183 13.52 24.54 -4.30
CA ARG A 183 13.96 24.91 -5.65
C ARG A 183 12.75 24.94 -6.58
N ASP A 184 12.00 23.84 -6.63
CA ASP A 184 10.86 23.68 -7.53
C ASP A 184 9.73 24.67 -7.18
N GLN A 185 9.51 24.96 -5.89
CA GLN A 185 8.55 25.96 -5.43
C GLN A 185 8.89 27.38 -5.92
N ARG A 186 10.17 27.73 -6.05
CA ARG A 186 10.59 29.04 -6.57
C ARG A 186 10.37 29.15 -8.07
N GLU A 187 10.56 28.05 -8.78
CA GLU A 187 10.37 27.97 -10.24
C GLU A 187 8.89 27.97 -10.61
N HIS A 188 8.08 27.16 -9.95
CA HIS A 188 6.69 26.93 -10.34
C HIS A 188 5.67 27.74 -9.56
N GLN A 189 6.08 28.40 -8.47
CA GLN A 189 5.23 29.28 -7.65
C GLN A 189 3.90 28.64 -7.25
N TRP A 190 3.93 27.37 -6.86
CA TRP A 190 2.71 26.63 -6.51
C TRP A 190 1.95 27.27 -5.34
N ALA A 191 0.63 27.32 -5.46
CA ALA A 191 -0.27 27.73 -4.40
C ALA A 191 -1.20 26.57 -4.01
N LEU A 192 -1.64 26.55 -2.74
CA LEU A 192 -2.64 25.61 -2.26
C LEU A 192 -3.99 26.30 -2.20
N GLU A 193 -5.01 25.66 -2.76
CA GLU A 193 -6.40 26.14 -2.76
C GLU A 193 -7.30 25.12 -2.09
N GLU A 194 -8.24 25.59 -1.26
CA GLU A 194 -9.33 24.80 -0.71
C GLU A 194 -10.61 25.03 -1.53
N ASP A 195 -11.23 23.96 -2.03
CA ASP A 195 -12.51 24.06 -2.74
C ASP A 195 -13.29 22.74 -2.63
N SER A 196 -14.22 22.71 -1.70
CA SER A 196 -15.06 21.54 -1.41
C SER A 196 -16.42 21.58 -2.11
N SER A 197 -16.56 22.40 -3.16
CA SER A 197 -17.80 22.47 -3.92
C SER A 197 -18.06 21.16 -4.71
N PRO A 198 -19.33 20.80 -4.95
CA PRO A 198 -19.66 19.64 -5.79
C PRO A 198 -19.08 19.72 -7.21
N GLY A 199 -18.95 20.93 -7.75
CA GLY A 199 -18.31 21.19 -9.05
C GLY A 199 -16.82 20.86 -9.02
N ALA A 200 -16.11 21.33 -8.00
CA ALA A 200 -14.70 21.02 -7.81
C ALA A 200 -14.42 19.54 -7.61
N LEU A 201 -15.27 18.82 -6.86
CA LEU A 201 -15.16 17.36 -6.74
C LEU A 201 -15.31 16.67 -8.09
N THR A 202 -16.28 17.10 -8.89
CA THR A 202 -16.54 16.51 -10.21
C THR A 202 -15.35 16.74 -11.13
N PHE A 203 -14.81 17.97 -11.15
CA PHE A 203 -13.57 18.29 -11.86
C PHE A 203 -12.41 17.42 -11.39
N PHE A 204 -12.11 17.39 -10.09
CA PHE A 204 -11.04 16.58 -9.51
C PHE A 204 -11.18 15.11 -9.88
N TYR A 205 -12.36 14.52 -9.73
CA TYR A 205 -12.55 13.10 -9.93
C TYR A 205 -12.34 12.70 -11.40
N HIS A 206 -12.91 13.46 -12.34
CA HIS A 206 -12.87 13.12 -13.76
C HIS A 206 -11.61 13.60 -14.48
N ARG A 207 -11.08 14.78 -14.11
CA ARG A 207 -9.91 15.38 -14.76
C ARG A 207 -8.62 15.10 -14.02
N MET A 208 -8.62 14.62 -12.77
CA MET A 208 -7.37 14.35 -12.04
C MET A 208 -7.27 12.91 -11.56
N HIS A 209 -8.14 12.52 -10.63
CA HIS A 209 -8.02 11.24 -9.93
C HIS A 209 -8.19 10.04 -10.87
N GLY A 210 -9.29 9.97 -11.61
CA GLY A 210 -9.56 8.87 -12.54
C GLY A 210 -8.46 8.66 -13.59
N PRO A 211 -8.05 9.71 -14.35
CA PRO A 211 -6.94 9.63 -15.28
C PRO A 211 -5.62 9.20 -14.62
N THR A 212 -5.29 9.75 -13.46
CA THR A 212 -4.08 9.36 -12.70
C THR A 212 -4.08 7.87 -12.38
N MET A 213 -5.21 7.35 -11.88
CA MET A 213 -5.33 5.95 -11.51
C MET A 213 -5.21 5.02 -12.73
N ARG A 214 -5.83 5.39 -13.86
CA ARG A 214 -5.70 4.64 -15.11
C ARG A 214 -4.26 4.64 -15.64
N ASN A 215 -3.61 5.79 -15.70
CA ASN A 215 -2.25 5.89 -16.24
C ASN A 215 -1.21 5.12 -15.39
N ARG A 216 -1.39 5.10 -14.07
CA ARG A 216 -0.40 4.45 -13.16
C ARG A 216 -0.64 2.97 -12.91
N HIS A 217 -1.90 2.54 -12.98
CA HIS A 217 -2.28 1.19 -12.54
C HIS A 217 -3.06 0.40 -13.60
N GLY A 218 -3.41 1.02 -14.73
CA GLY A 218 -4.19 0.40 -15.80
C GLY A 218 -5.46 -0.27 -15.26
N ASP A 219 -5.68 -1.50 -15.70
CA ASP A 219 -6.82 -2.34 -15.29
C ASP A 219 -6.80 -2.72 -13.81
N HIS A 220 -5.65 -2.56 -13.14
CA HIS A 220 -5.48 -2.88 -11.74
C HIS A 220 -5.79 -1.67 -10.84
N SER A 221 -6.30 -0.57 -11.42
CA SER A 221 -6.62 0.64 -10.69
C SER A 221 -7.72 0.40 -9.64
N ARG A 222 -7.40 0.71 -8.38
CA ARG A 222 -8.35 0.64 -7.26
C ARG A 222 -8.72 2.04 -6.85
N THR A 223 -9.88 2.50 -7.30
CA THR A 223 -10.40 3.83 -6.99
C THR A 223 -11.70 3.73 -6.20
N GLU A 224 -11.88 4.65 -5.25
CA GLU A 224 -13.19 4.84 -4.63
C GLU A 224 -14.15 5.37 -5.69
N ARG A 225 -15.38 4.86 -5.70
CA ARG A 225 -16.42 5.32 -6.62
C ARG A 225 -16.76 6.79 -6.34
N LEU A 226 -17.14 7.54 -7.37
CA LEU A 226 -17.50 8.96 -7.25
C LEU A 226 -18.62 9.21 -6.22
N ASP A 227 -19.59 8.31 -6.12
CA ASP A 227 -20.67 8.41 -5.13
C ASP A 227 -20.14 8.27 -3.69
N VAL A 228 -19.16 7.39 -3.46
CA VAL A 228 -18.45 7.28 -2.18
C VAL A 228 -17.64 8.55 -1.89
N ALA A 229 -16.88 9.04 -2.87
CA ALA A 229 -16.11 10.27 -2.74
C ALA A 229 -17.03 11.47 -2.37
N ARG A 230 -18.18 11.58 -3.03
CA ARG A 230 -19.17 12.65 -2.81
C ARG A 230 -19.91 12.52 -1.48
N TYR A 231 -20.52 11.36 -1.22
CA TYR A 231 -21.51 11.24 -0.14
C TYR A 231 -20.92 10.77 1.20
N ALA A 232 -19.70 10.22 1.19
CA ALA A 232 -19.02 9.74 2.39
C ALA A 232 -17.75 10.53 2.71
N VAL A 233 -16.85 10.69 1.72
CA VAL A 233 -15.54 11.32 1.96
C VAL A 233 -15.68 12.84 2.10
N LEU A 234 -16.11 13.53 1.03
CA LEU A 234 -16.19 14.99 0.98
C LEU A 234 -17.18 15.58 1.98
N ARG A 235 -18.24 14.83 2.34
CA ARG A 235 -19.24 15.25 3.33
C ARG A 235 -18.60 15.71 4.67
N HIS A 236 -17.50 15.07 5.05
CA HIS A 236 -16.72 15.40 6.25
C HIS A 236 -15.25 15.61 5.88
N GLY A 237 -15.01 16.07 4.65
CA GLY A 237 -13.70 16.16 4.06
C GLY A 237 -13.41 17.56 3.54
N THR A 238 -12.19 17.73 3.06
CA THR A 238 -11.75 18.94 2.38
C THR A 238 -11.04 18.52 1.10
N LEU A 239 -11.35 19.19 0.00
CA LEU A 239 -10.65 19.01 -1.27
C LEU A 239 -9.65 20.16 -1.45
N PHE A 240 -8.39 19.79 -1.64
CA PHE A 240 -7.30 20.72 -1.89
C PHE A 240 -6.80 20.59 -3.32
N PHE A 241 -6.37 21.71 -3.90
CA PHE A 241 -5.69 21.77 -5.18
C PHE A 241 -4.35 22.46 -5.06
N VAL A 242 -3.38 21.98 -5.83
CA VAL A 242 -2.20 22.76 -6.16
C VAL A 242 -2.45 23.48 -7.47
N SER A 243 -2.30 24.79 -7.47
CA SER A 243 -2.35 25.59 -8.68
C SER A 243 -0.98 26.12 -9.10
N GLN A 244 -0.80 26.28 -10.41
CA GLN A 244 0.36 26.84 -11.07
C GLN A 244 -0.15 27.80 -12.15
N ALA A 245 0.24 29.08 -12.08
CA ALA A 245 -0.24 30.12 -12.99
C ALA A 245 -1.79 30.14 -13.13
N GLY A 246 -2.50 30.03 -12.01
CA GLY A 246 -3.97 30.00 -11.95
C GLY A 246 -4.63 28.69 -12.42
N THR A 247 -3.84 27.70 -12.86
CA THR A 247 -4.36 26.39 -13.30
C THR A 247 -4.18 25.35 -12.21
N ARG A 248 -5.25 24.63 -11.86
CA ARG A 248 -5.18 23.49 -10.92
C ARG A 248 -4.48 22.30 -11.60
N VAL A 249 -3.29 21.94 -11.12
CA VAL A 249 -2.42 20.90 -11.71
C VAL A 249 -2.37 19.60 -10.90
N ALA A 250 -2.69 19.66 -9.61
CA ALA A 250 -2.84 18.48 -8.76
C ALA A 250 -3.93 18.70 -7.72
N GLY A 251 -4.42 17.61 -7.12
CA GLY A 251 -5.38 17.70 -6.02
C GLY A 251 -5.38 16.49 -5.10
N VAL A 252 -5.90 16.70 -3.90
CA VAL A 252 -6.15 15.66 -2.89
C VAL A 252 -7.51 15.86 -2.23
N LEU A 253 -8.31 14.81 -2.22
CA LEU A 253 -9.48 14.73 -1.37
C LEU A 253 -9.08 14.14 -0.02
N CYS A 254 -9.28 14.90 1.04
CA CYS A 254 -9.01 14.50 2.42
C CYS A 254 -10.29 14.22 3.20
N HIS A 255 -10.16 13.49 4.31
CA HIS A 255 -11.22 13.17 5.25
C HIS A 255 -10.80 13.54 6.67
N TRP A 256 -11.70 14.11 7.45
CA TRP A 256 -11.46 14.39 8.86
C TRP A 256 -11.87 13.24 9.77
N SER A 257 -11.06 12.96 10.78
CA SER A 257 -11.50 12.19 11.94
C SER A 257 -12.67 12.92 12.65
N LYS A 258 -13.47 12.17 13.42
CA LYS A 258 -14.65 12.73 14.12
C LYS A 258 -14.27 13.85 15.11
N ASP A 259 -13.12 13.71 15.76
CA ASP A 259 -12.56 14.71 16.69
C ASP A 259 -11.82 15.85 15.99
N ARG A 260 -11.77 15.83 14.65
CA ARG A 260 -11.09 16.83 13.79
C ARG A 260 -9.59 16.99 14.07
N ARG A 261 -8.97 16.02 14.75
CA ARG A 261 -7.54 16.03 15.06
C ARG A 261 -6.67 15.45 13.94
N THR A 262 -7.23 14.58 13.11
CA THR A 262 -6.51 13.89 12.03
C THR A 262 -7.13 14.23 10.67
N LEU A 263 -6.30 14.72 9.75
CA LEU A 263 -6.65 14.86 8.34
C LEU A 263 -6.05 13.71 7.54
N THR A 264 -6.89 12.82 7.01
CA THR A 264 -6.45 11.66 6.22
C THR A 264 -6.57 11.94 4.73
N THR A 265 -5.48 11.83 3.98
CA THR A 265 -5.51 11.87 2.52
C THR A 265 -6.24 10.63 1.97
N ARG A 266 -7.16 10.78 1.01
CA ARG A 266 -7.95 9.65 0.49
C ARG A 266 -7.71 9.38 -0.98
N LEU A 267 -7.97 10.39 -1.81
CA LEU A 267 -7.83 10.30 -3.25
C LEU A 267 -6.86 11.38 -3.71
N LEU A 268 -5.99 11.05 -4.65
CA LEU A 268 -5.02 11.99 -5.22
C LEU A 268 -5.05 11.91 -6.74
N GLY A 269 -4.68 12.99 -7.39
CA GLY A 269 -4.50 13.01 -8.83
C GLY A 269 -3.76 14.25 -9.33
N VAL A 270 -3.21 14.15 -10.53
CA VAL A 270 -2.70 15.28 -11.31
C VAL A 270 -3.60 15.51 -12.52
N LEU A 271 -3.61 16.73 -13.05
CA LEU A 271 -4.43 17.11 -14.19
C LEU A 271 -4.16 16.18 -15.39
N ASP A 272 -5.25 15.62 -15.90
CA ASP A 272 -5.36 14.62 -16.95
C ASP A 272 -4.45 13.38 -16.79
N GLY A 273 -3.96 13.13 -15.57
CA GLY A 273 -3.01 12.06 -15.29
C GLY A 273 -1.66 12.23 -15.98
N ARG A 274 -1.31 13.45 -16.40
CA ARG A 274 -0.13 13.72 -17.23
C ARG A 274 1.16 13.60 -16.43
N ASP A 275 2.14 12.95 -17.04
CA ASP A 275 3.47 12.74 -16.46
C ASP A 275 4.23 14.06 -16.20
N GLU A 276 3.93 15.12 -16.96
CA GLU A 276 4.53 16.45 -16.78
C GLU A 276 4.36 17.00 -15.36
N HIS A 277 3.23 16.74 -14.70
CA HIS A 277 2.96 17.19 -13.33
C HIS A 277 3.67 16.33 -12.26
N TYR A 278 4.11 15.12 -12.63
CA TYR A 278 5.01 14.33 -11.80
C TYR A 278 6.44 14.83 -11.94
N ARG A 279 6.88 15.07 -13.18
CA ARG A 279 8.22 15.58 -13.50
C ARG A 279 8.47 16.97 -12.93
N SER A 280 7.49 17.87 -12.99
CA SER A 280 7.60 19.20 -12.37
C SER A 280 7.63 19.14 -10.84
N GLY A 281 7.18 18.04 -10.23
CA GLY A 281 7.11 17.90 -8.78
C GLY A 281 5.78 18.37 -8.16
N ALA A 282 4.79 18.81 -8.95
CA ALA A 282 3.50 19.30 -8.45
C ALA A 282 2.79 18.27 -7.55
N PHE A 283 2.85 16.97 -7.91
CA PHE A 283 2.29 15.91 -7.06
C PHE A 283 2.95 15.83 -5.67
N LYS A 284 4.27 16.07 -5.58
CA LYS A 284 5.00 16.10 -4.30
C LYS A 284 4.74 17.40 -3.54
N ALA A 285 4.69 18.53 -4.26
CA ALA A 285 4.40 19.85 -3.72
C ALA A 285 3.09 19.87 -2.93
N LEU A 286 2.07 19.15 -3.43
CA LEU A 286 0.79 18.95 -2.76
C LEU A 286 0.94 18.53 -1.29
N TYR A 287 1.87 17.62 -0.99
CA TYR A 287 2.09 17.15 0.38
C TYR A 287 2.83 18.16 1.24
N HIS A 288 3.84 18.84 0.71
CA HIS A 288 4.54 19.91 1.44
C HIS A 288 3.61 21.06 1.78
N LEU A 289 2.80 21.49 0.81
CA LEU A 289 1.83 22.55 0.99
C LEU A 289 0.71 22.14 1.95
N LEU A 290 0.22 20.90 1.86
CA LEU A 290 -0.75 20.36 2.82
C LEU A 290 -0.21 20.34 4.26
N LEU A 291 1.06 19.96 4.46
CA LEU A 291 1.69 19.96 5.79
C LEU A 291 1.89 21.38 6.34
N ARG A 292 2.23 22.36 5.49
CA ARG A 292 2.30 23.77 5.89
C ARG A 292 0.93 24.31 6.30
N TRP A 293 -0.08 24.05 5.49
CA TRP A 293 -1.47 24.38 5.80
C TRP A 293 -1.91 23.71 7.11
N ALA A 294 -1.53 22.45 7.35
CA ALA A 294 -1.85 21.75 8.59
C ALA A 294 -1.22 22.42 9.82
N CYS A 295 0.01 22.92 9.72
CA CYS A 295 0.63 23.73 10.78
C CYS A 295 -0.15 25.04 11.02
N GLU A 296 -0.50 25.77 9.95
CA GLU A 296 -1.25 27.04 10.05
C GLU A 296 -2.63 26.83 10.70
N GLN A 297 -3.28 25.71 10.40
CA GLN A 297 -4.59 25.35 10.95
C GLN A 297 -4.50 24.55 12.27
N GLN A 298 -3.30 24.40 12.83
CA GLN A 298 -3.06 23.65 14.08
C GLN A 298 -3.67 22.24 14.07
N VAL A 299 -3.68 21.58 12.92
CA VAL A 299 -4.10 20.19 12.79
C VAL A 299 -3.10 19.34 13.55
N ALA A 300 -3.56 18.42 14.40
CA ALA A 300 -2.63 17.63 15.21
C ALA A 300 -1.88 16.58 14.38
N ARG A 301 -2.55 15.97 13.40
CA ARG A 301 -2.02 14.83 12.63
C ARG A 301 -2.45 14.88 11.17
N VAL A 302 -1.54 14.54 10.27
CA VAL A 302 -1.84 14.29 8.86
C VAL A 302 -1.54 12.82 8.54
N ASP A 303 -2.59 12.05 8.25
CA ASP A 303 -2.48 10.66 7.85
C ASP A 303 -2.36 10.57 6.32
N LEU A 304 -1.16 10.22 5.86
CA LEU A 304 -0.85 10.09 4.44
C LEU A 304 -1.44 8.82 3.82
N PHE A 305 -2.23 8.05 4.57
CA PHE A 305 -2.93 6.84 4.16
C PHE A 305 -2.03 5.63 3.93
N GLY A 306 -2.67 4.47 3.90
CA GLY A 306 -1.98 3.22 4.13
C GLY A 306 -1.26 2.58 2.94
N THR A 307 -0.25 1.79 3.28
CA THR A 307 0.58 0.96 2.40
C THR A 307 0.77 -0.43 3.00
N GLU A 308 1.11 -1.42 2.18
CA GLU A 308 1.64 -2.70 2.64
C GLU A 308 2.99 -2.48 3.34
N ALA A 309 3.35 -3.40 4.24
CA ALA A 309 4.47 -3.28 5.15
C ALA A 309 5.86 -3.51 4.51
N TYR A 310 6.03 -3.29 3.21
CA TYR A 310 7.31 -3.46 2.53
C TYR A 310 8.12 -2.16 2.52
N VAL A 311 9.35 -2.23 3.02
CA VAL A 311 10.30 -1.11 3.00
C VAL A 311 10.71 -0.78 1.57
N SER A 312 10.79 -1.78 0.68
CA SER A 312 11.11 -1.59 -0.74
C SER A 312 10.05 -0.82 -1.54
N LYS A 313 8.87 -0.58 -0.96
CA LYS A 313 7.81 0.12 -1.68
C LYS A 313 8.12 1.60 -1.84
N GLY A 314 8.07 2.10 -3.07
CA GLY A 314 8.32 3.52 -3.39
C GLY A 314 7.44 4.49 -2.60
N ILE A 315 6.18 4.15 -2.33
CA ILE A 315 5.28 4.99 -1.50
C ILE A 315 5.80 5.09 -0.06
N PHE A 316 6.26 3.99 0.53
CA PHE A 316 6.87 4.01 1.86
C PHE A 316 8.15 4.85 1.86
N GLN A 317 9.06 4.57 0.91
CA GLN A 317 10.34 5.26 0.75
C GLN A 317 10.20 6.77 0.55
N TRP A 318 9.15 7.21 -0.13
CA TRP A 318 8.90 8.62 -0.35
C TRP A 318 8.20 9.28 0.84
N LYS A 319 7.11 8.70 1.37
CA LYS A 319 6.35 9.31 2.48
C LYS A 319 7.15 9.42 3.77
N ARG A 320 8.05 8.48 4.07
CA ARG A 320 8.94 8.59 5.25
C ARG A 320 9.81 9.85 5.23
N LYS A 321 10.14 10.38 4.04
CA LYS A 321 10.95 11.59 3.88
C LYS A 321 10.21 12.87 4.32
N LEU A 322 8.88 12.78 4.51
CA LEU A 322 8.03 13.87 4.98
C LEU A 322 7.95 13.92 6.52
N GLY A 323 8.77 13.15 7.23
CA GLY A 323 8.71 13.05 8.69
C GLY A 323 7.61 12.11 9.19
N ALA A 324 7.03 11.29 8.31
CA ALA A 324 5.98 10.36 8.68
C ALA A 324 6.53 9.11 9.39
N HIS A 325 5.80 8.61 10.37
CA HIS A 325 6.05 7.32 11.02
C HIS A 325 4.92 6.31 10.73
N PRO A 326 5.22 5.00 10.74
CA PRO A 326 4.21 3.98 10.52
C PRO A 326 3.35 3.78 11.76
N GLU A 327 2.05 3.61 11.53
CA GLU A 327 1.09 3.24 12.56
C GLU A 327 0.15 2.15 12.07
N TRP A 328 -0.47 1.46 13.03
CA TRP A 328 -1.59 0.59 12.74
C TRP A 328 -2.75 1.40 12.15
N PRO A 329 -3.36 0.93 11.05
CA PRO A 329 -4.50 1.62 10.46
C PRO A 329 -5.64 1.70 11.49
N PRO A 330 -6.36 2.83 11.61
CA PRO A 330 -7.40 2.97 12.61
C PRO A 330 -8.65 2.12 12.30
N ASN A 331 -8.74 1.53 11.10
CA ASN A 331 -9.90 0.79 10.60
C ASN A 331 -9.77 -0.74 10.81
N HIS A 332 -10.57 -1.53 10.07
CA HIS A 332 -10.59 -3.00 10.19
C HIS A 332 -9.27 -3.70 9.79
N PHE A 333 -8.27 -2.99 9.26
CA PHE A 333 -6.95 -3.57 9.02
C PHE A 333 -6.06 -3.62 10.28
N ALA A 334 -6.45 -2.95 11.38
CA ALA A 334 -5.63 -2.86 12.60
C ALA A 334 -5.16 -4.23 13.15
N THR A 335 -6.02 -5.23 13.03
CA THR A 335 -5.81 -6.60 13.55
C THR A 335 -5.43 -7.60 12.47
N LYS A 336 -5.36 -7.17 11.21
CA LYS A 336 -5.00 -8.03 10.09
C LYS A 336 -3.48 -8.11 9.96
N ARG A 337 -3.02 -9.29 9.61
CA ARG A 337 -1.60 -9.61 9.44
C ARG A 337 -1.42 -10.41 8.14
N VAL A 338 -0.21 -10.37 7.62
CA VAL A 338 0.26 -11.33 6.62
C VAL A 338 1.36 -12.14 7.27
N ARG A 339 1.36 -13.45 7.05
CA ARG A 339 2.46 -14.32 7.45
C ARG A 339 3.04 -14.99 6.23
N ILE A 340 4.35 -14.87 6.08
CA ILE A 340 5.12 -15.35 4.94
C ILE A 340 5.82 -16.64 5.36
N TYR A 341 5.68 -17.67 4.55
CA TYR A 341 6.27 -18.98 4.74
C TYR A 341 7.14 -19.32 3.53
N PRO A 342 8.46 -19.21 3.64
CA PRO A 342 9.37 -19.88 2.73
C PRO A 342 9.18 -21.40 2.83
N ARG A 343 8.93 -22.04 1.70
CA ARG A 343 8.64 -23.48 1.61
C ARG A 343 9.72 -24.25 0.89
N ARG A 344 10.53 -23.57 0.10
CA ARG A 344 11.73 -24.11 -0.55
C ARG A 344 12.89 -23.18 -0.31
N ASP A 345 14.06 -23.75 -0.11
CA ASP A 345 15.32 -23.01 -0.12
C ASP A 345 15.92 -23.08 -1.53
N THR A 346 15.63 -22.06 -2.33
CA THR A 346 16.17 -21.92 -3.69
C THR A 346 16.83 -20.55 -3.85
N PRO A 347 17.79 -20.39 -4.78
CA PRO A 347 18.37 -19.08 -5.08
C PRO A 347 17.31 -18.01 -5.36
N ALA A 348 16.25 -18.34 -6.11
CA ALA A 348 15.16 -17.42 -6.43
C ALA A 348 14.36 -16.96 -5.19
N VAL A 349 14.13 -17.85 -4.22
CA VAL A 349 13.50 -17.48 -2.94
C VAL A 349 14.41 -16.53 -2.15
N ARG A 350 15.70 -16.83 -2.08
CA ARG A 350 16.69 -16.00 -1.37
C ARG A 350 16.82 -14.61 -1.99
N ASP A 351 16.94 -14.55 -3.31
CA ASP A 351 16.97 -13.30 -4.09
C ASP A 351 15.71 -12.47 -3.83
N PHE A 352 14.53 -13.11 -3.85
CA PHE A 352 13.27 -12.45 -3.61
C PHE A 352 13.17 -11.86 -2.20
N LEU A 353 13.57 -12.62 -1.16
CA LEU A 353 13.52 -12.14 0.23
C LEU A 353 14.49 -10.97 0.44
N VAL A 354 15.74 -11.07 -0.01
CA VAL A 354 16.74 -9.99 0.10
C VAL A 354 16.28 -8.72 -0.61
N ALA A 355 15.70 -8.85 -1.80
CA ALA A 355 15.21 -7.70 -2.56
C ALA A 355 14.01 -6.99 -1.91
N ASN A 356 13.30 -7.64 -0.99
CA ASN A 356 12.03 -7.16 -0.45
C ASN A 356 12.04 -7.07 1.09
N PRO A 357 12.88 -6.19 1.68
CA PRO A 357 12.83 -5.91 3.11
C PRO A 357 11.47 -5.35 3.51
N LEU A 358 11.06 -5.63 4.74
CA LEU A 358 9.71 -5.34 5.22
C LEU A 358 9.67 -5.04 6.73
N LEU A 359 8.56 -4.53 7.23
CA LEU A 359 8.33 -4.29 8.65
C LEU A 359 7.67 -5.53 9.29
N ARG A 360 8.42 -6.23 10.14
CA ARG A 360 7.91 -7.31 10.97
C ARG A 360 7.14 -6.74 12.16
N THR A 361 6.15 -7.46 12.64
CA THR A 361 5.53 -7.21 13.95
C THR A 361 5.89 -8.33 14.92
N ASP A 362 6.20 -7.97 16.16
CA ASP A 362 6.27 -8.93 17.27
C ASP A 362 4.93 -9.06 18.00
N ASP A 363 4.88 -9.89 19.04
CA ASP A 363 3.69 -10.16 19.85
C ASP A 363 3.21 -8.93 20.64
N LEU A 364 4.11 -7.98 20.91
CA LEU A 364 3.79 -6.71 21.54
C LEU A 364 3.28 -5.68 20.52
N GLY A 365 3.24 -6.03 19.23
CA GLY A 365 2.79 -5.16 18.15
C GLY A 365 3.81 -4.11 17.74
N ARG A 366 5.07 -4.23 18.17
CA ARG A 366 6.16 -3.33 17.77
C ARG A 366 6.57 -3.65 16.33
N LEU A 367 6.79 -2.59 15.56
CA LEU A 367 7.22 -2.67 14.18
C LEU A 367 8.75 -2.60 14.11
N THR A 368 9.36 -3.60 13.49
CA THR A 368 10.82 -3.67 13.30
C THR A 368 11.13 -3.86 11.81
N PRO A 369 11.94 -2.99 11.20
CA PRO A 369 12.45 -3.25 9.85
C PRO A 369 13.30 -4.52 9.83
N VAL A 370 13.07 -5.38 8.86
CA VAL A 370 13.85 -6.60 8.63
C VAL A 370 14.47 -6.54 7.25
N TYR A 371 15.79 -6.68 7.22
CA TYR A 371 16.58 -6.88 6.01
C TYR A 371 17.16 -8.30 6.05
N TYR A 372 17.04 -9.01 4.93
CA TYR A 372 17.63 -10.33 4.80
C TYR A 372 19.02 -10.22 4.17
N THR A 373 19.89 -11.16 4.51
CA THR A 373 21.23 -11.31 3.94
C THR A 373 21.61 -12.79 3.88
N ASP A 374 22.58 -13.13 3.04
CA ASP A 374 23.40 -14.34 3.18
C ASP A 374 24.83 -14.07 2.70
N ASP A 375 25.68 -15.10 2.67
CA ASP A 375 27.09 -15.01 2.25
C ASP A 375 27.29 -14.45 0.82
N HIS A 376 26.25 -14.50 -0.02
CA HIS A 376 26.29 -14.05 -1.41
C HIS A 376 25.46 -12.80 -1.68
N ARG A 377 24.52 -12.48 -0.79
CA ARG A 377 23.51 -11.44 -0.97
C ARG A 377 23.57 -10.46 0.20
N PRO A 378 24.21 -9.28 0.04
CA PRO A 378 24.22 -8.29 1.10
C PRO A 378 22.81 -7.74 1.38
N PRO A 379 22.54 -7.24 2.59
CA PRO A 379 21.25 -6.65 2.90
C PRO A 379 21.04 -5.36 2.11
N ARG A 380 19.80 -5.11 1.67
CA ARG A 380 19.39 -3.92 0.90
C ARG A 380 19.31 -2.64 1.72
N LEU A 381 20.41 -2.24 2.36
CA LEU A 381 20.50 -1.06 3.22
C LEU A 381 20.41 0.28 2.46
N ASP A 382 20.48 0.24 1.12
CA ASP A 382 20.13 1.37 0.25
C ASP A 382 18.65 1.78 0.42
N LEU A 383 17.79 0.83 0.80
CA LEU A 383 16.37 1.06 1.07
C LEU A 383 16.14 1.47 2.52
N SER A 384 16.55 2.68 2.91
CA SER A 384 16.42 3.12 4.31
C SER A 384 14.99 2.99 4.87
N ALA A 385 14.88 2.38 6.05
CA ALA A 385 13.65 2.31 6.85
C ALA A 385 13.57 3.37 7.95
N ARG A 386 14.57 4.26 8.05
CA ARG A 386 14.63 5.26 9.13
C ARG A 386 13.44 6.21 9.03
N CYS A 387 12.64 6.23 10.08
CA CYS A 387 11.58 7.18 10.35
C CYS A 387 11.37 7.29 11.87
N PRO A 388 10.66 8.32 12.36
CA PRO A 388 10.34 8.43 13.78
C PRO A 388 9.63 7.17 14.30
N GLY A 389 9.88 6.78 15.55
CA GLY A 389 9.15 5.71 16.24
C GLY A 389 9.41 4.27 15.79
N LEU A 390 10.19 4.02 14.73
CA LEU A 390 10.61 2.66 14.39
C LEU A 390 11.85 2.23 15.18
N ALA A 391 11.89 0.94 15.52
CA ALA A 391 13.08 0.31 16.09
C ALA A 391 14.24 0.31 15.09
N GLU A 392 15.46 0.09 15.61
CA GLU A 392 16.60 -0.20 14.75
C GLU A 392 16.34 -1.44 13.89
N PRO A 393 16.85 -1.47 12.64
CA PRO A 393 16.66 -2.62 11.77
C PRO A 393 17.31 -3.89 12.30
N ASP A 394 16.61 -5.01 12.11
CA ASP A 394 17.21 -6.33 12.20
C ASP A 394 17.79 -6.72 10.84
N ILE A 395 19.03 -7.21 10.85
CA ILE A 395 19.66 -7.88 9.71
C ILE A 395 19.65 -9.38 10.01
N ILE A 396 18.91 -10.14 9.23
CA ILE A 396 18.68 -11.57 9.47
C ILE A 396 19.36 -12.38 8.38
N HIS A 397 20.20 -13.32 8.79
CA HIS A 397 20.78 -14.31 7.89
C HIS A 397 19.69 -15.28 7.41
N LEU A 398 19.60 -15.53 6.11
CA LEU A 398 18.55 -16.35 5.52
C LEU A 398 18.57 -17.80 6.03
N ASP A 399 19.74 -18.35 6.35
CA ASP A 399 19.83 -19.71 6.90
C ASP A 399 19.05 -19.86 8.21
N THR A 400 19.01 -18.83 9.07
CA THR A 400 18.20 -18.85 10.29
C THR A 400 16.70 -18.89 10.00
N VAL A 401 16.27 -18.31 8.88
CA VAL A 401 14.85 -18.29 8.46
C VAL A 401 14.47 -19.59 7.76
N LEU A 402 15.43 -20.25 7.10
CA LEU A 402 15.22 -21.41 6.23
C LEU A 402 15.62 -22.74 6.88
N GLU A 403 16.24 -22.72 8.08
CA GLU A 403 16.71 -23.89 8.82
C GLU A 403 15.64 -24.99 8.99
N HIS A 404 14.37 -24.59 9.19
CA HIS A 404 13.26 -25.54 9.35
C HIS A 404 12.98 -26.38 8.11
N LEU A 405 13.45 -25.94 6.93
CA LEU A 405 13.35 -26.69 5.68
C LEU A 405 14.36 -27.83 5.63
N SER A 406 15.55 -27.64 6.21
CA SER A 406 16.61 -28.66 6.30
C SER A 406 16.22 -29.82 7.20
N VAL A 407 15.50 -29.56 8.30
CA VAL A 407 15.07 -30.58 9.27
C VAL A 407 13.97 -31.50 8.74
N ARG A 408 13.20 -31.06 7.73
CA ARG A 408 12.14 -31.88 7.10
C ARG A 408 12.62 -32.75 5.94
N GLY A 409 13.89 -32.68 5.60
CA GLY A 409 14.51 -33.46 4.53
C GLY A 409 15.23 -34.72 5.03
N LEU A 410 14.52 -35.72 5.56
CA LEU A 410 14.91 -37.14 5.55
C LEU A 410 13.63 -38.01 5.70
N PRO A 411 13.43 -39.11 4.93
CA PRO A 411 14.41 -39.82 4.12
C PRO A 411 14.13 -39.75 2.60
N SER A 412 15.11 -39.26 1.85
CA SER A 412 15.36 -39.68 0.47
C SER A 412 16.13 -41.02 0.50
N GLY A 413 15.44 -42.08 0.94
CA GLY A 413 15.94 -43.45 0.99
C GLY A 413 15.20 -44.34 0.00
N ALA A 414 15.21 -43.97 -1.28
CA ALA A 414 14.87 -44.87 -2.37
C ALA A 414 15.76 -44.52 -3.57
N ARG A 415 16.92 -45.17 -3.67
CA ARG A 415 17.59 -45.41 -4.94
C ARG A 415 18.25 -46.79 -4.92
N LEU A 416 17.75 -47.61 -5.85
CA LEU A 416 18.22 -48.87 -6.42
C LEU A 416 18.20 -50.10 -5.50
#